data_AF-A0A9E6F006-F1
#
_entry.id   AF-A0A9E6F006-F1
#
_cell.length_a   1.000
_cell.length_b   1.000
_cell.length_c   1.000
_cell.angle_alpha   90.00
_cell.angle_beta   90.00
_cell.angle_gamma   90.00
#
_symmetry.space_group_name_H-M   'P 1'
#
loop_
_entity.id
_entity.type
_entity.pdbx_description
1 polymer ?
#
loop_
_entity_poly.entity_id
_entity_poly.type
_entity_poly.pdbx_seq_one_letter_code
_entity_poly.pdbx_strand_id
1 'polypeptide(L)'
;MKTKKAITGIFFMLCCVLSSAFCSAQTSLTTGLLAYYKFYENTGNAADATGHGYIMTNISNAVTYTSGLIGNAANLGNDNNTRTMDANSAMGLSLDGATSVSFWVKINSEVDGPNQFYVVNQYYSSPNGARGVCYNYDSGNNRPQIWFYKYCPNANQNSFGIAFPGALGTTSWHLIVYTTDGTTFKTYCDGTFIDQRSDTKCNCGAAPYVDKLEVGGCDRNKFNVDEIGVWSRALTAQEVTTLYNSGNGLQYPFTATVTTQAVSSIALATATGNGTVSADGGATITERGVCWNTSTGPTTANSKAISGGTNGAFTASMTGLTAGTLYYVKAYAINSNGIGYGEEVTFTTLTTPAIVDWNISNVQEITLSENRALTFTNGKSGGLYTFIIKQNSLGGRTVTWPPDVKWSGTGAAPALSIAANAADIIKFVYDGTNYLENGTTFNIH
;
A
#
# COMPACT_ATOMS: atom_id res chain seq x y z
N MET A 1 -25.39 20.94 -31.46
CA MET A 1 -23.98 20.77 -30.99
C MET A 1 -23.80 21.05 -29.48
N LYS A 2 -24.81 20.81 -28.61
CA LYS A 2 -24.73 21.17 -27.16
C LYS A 2 -24.94 20.02 -26.16
N THR A 3 -25.02 18.77 -26.59
CA THR A 3 -25.38 17.64 -25.69
C THR A 3 -24.29 16.58 -25.47
N LYS A 4 -23.13 16.67 -26.14
CA LYS A 4 -22.00 15.73 -25.91
C LYS A 4 -20.97 16.18 -24.86
N LYS A 5 -21.06 17.40 -24.31
CA LYS A 5 -20.15 17.90 -23.26
C LYS A 5 -20.59 17.60 -21.82
N ALA A 6 -21.85 17.21 -21.60
CA ALA A 6 -22.39 16.97 -20.24
C ALA A 6 -22.09 15.57 -19.70
N ILE A 7 -22.04 14.54 -20.56
CA ILE A 7 -21.91 13.14 -20.14
C ILE A 7 -20.47 12.80 -19.72
N THR A 8 -19.46 13.40 -20.37
CA THR A 8 -18.05 13.25 -19.97
C THR A 8 -17.73 13.98 -18.65
N GLY A 9 -18.44 15.08 -18.36
CA GLY A 9 -18.30 15.80 -17.09
C GLY A 9 -18.88 15.03 -15.90
N ILE A 10 -20.03 14.37 -16.07
CA ILE A 10 -20.70 13.61 -15.00
C ILE A 10 -19.92 12.34 -14.61
N PHE A 11 -19.29 11.64 -15.57
CA PHE A 11 -18.50 10.45 -15.28
C PHE A 11 -17.16 10.79 -14.58
N PHE A 12 -16.53 11.92 -14.95
CA PHE A 12 -15.31 12.40 -14.31
C PHE A 12 -15.58 12.96 -12.90
N MET A 13 -16.72 13.65 -12.73
CA MET A 13 -17.12 14.20 -11.43
C MET A 13 -17.54 13.11 -10.46
N LEU A 14 -18.22 12.04 -10.90
CA LEU A 14 -18.59 10.91 -10.04
C LEU A 14 -17.36 10.10 -9.60
N CYS A 15 -16.37 9.92 -10.48
CA CYS A 15 -15.10 9.25 -10.16
C CYS A 15 -14.22 10.11 -9.21
N CYS A 16 -14.18 11.43 -9.43
CA CYS A 16 -13.51 12.38 -8.52
C CYS A 16 -14.17 12.46 -7.14
N VAL A 17 -15.50 12.33 -7.04
CA VAL A 17 -16.22 12.36 -5.74
C VAL A 17 -16.03 11.04 -4.97
N LEU A 18 -15.95 9.89 -5.67
CA LEU A 18 -15.65 8.59 -5.03
C LEU A 18 -14.18 8.51 -4.55
N SER A 19 -13.21 9.00 -5.34
CA SER A 19 -11.79 9.10 -4.95
C SER A 19 -11.57 10.16 -3.86
N SER A 20 -12.16 11.34 -4.08
CA SER A 20 -12.76 12.27 -3.13
C SER A 20 -12.93 11.81 -1.69
N ALA A 21 -14.00 11.03 -1.55
CA ALA A 21 -14.48 10.58 -0.28
C ALA A 21 -13.52 9.53 0.31
N PHE A 22 -13.05 8.53 -0.45
CA PHE A 22 -12.10 7.52 0.05
C PHE A 22 -10.82 8.17 0.63
N CYS A 23 -10.33 9.23 -0.02
CA CYS A 23 -9.25 10.05 0.49
C CYS A 23 -9.60 10.73 1.82
N SER A 24 -10.78 11.35 1.93
CA SER A 24 -11.29 12.04 3.14
C SER A 24 -11.62 11.12 4.35
N ALA A 25 -11.47 9.81 4.21
CA ALA A 25 -11.64 8.87 5.32
C ALA A 25 -10.34 8.23 5.77
N GLN A 26 -9.31 8.19 4.93
CA GLN A 26 -7.97 7.89 5.42
C GLN A 26 -7.42 9.08 6.23
N THR A 27 -7.82 10.32 5.88
CA THR A 27 -7.43 11.63 6.47
C THR A 27 -7.59 11.79 7.99
N SER A 28 -8.20 10.86 8.70
CA SER A 28 -8.50 11.02 10.13
C SER A 28 -8.03 9.85 11.00
N LEU A 29 -7.58 8.73 10.45
CA LEU A 29 -7.30 7.52 11.22
C LEU A 29 -6.14 7.64 12.22
N THR A 30 -5.21 8.59 12.10
CA THR A 30 -4.23 8.89 13.15
C THR A 30 -4.71 9.93 14.17
N THR A 31 -5.76 10.70 13.84
CA THR A 31 -6.34 11.69 14.76
C THR A 31 -7.07 10.98 15.89
N GLY A 32 -6.69 11.31 17.12
CA GLY A 32 -7.28 10.71 18.33
C GLY A 32 -6.94 9.23 18.50
N LEU A 33 -5.96 8.68 17.77
CA LEU A 33 -5.48 7.31 17.99
C LEU A 33 -4.68 7.27 19.32
N LEU A 34 -5.17 6.48 20.27
CA LEU A 34 -4.59 6.33 21.60
C LEU A 34 -3.54 5.22 21.66
N ALA A 35 -3.82 4.09 21.00
CA ALA A 35 -2.93 2.94 20.96
C ALA A 35 -3.16 2.11 19.70
N TYR A 36 -2.12 1.42 19.25
CA TYR A 36 -2.21 0.48 18.14
C TYR A 36 -1.30 -0.73 18.36
N TYR A 37 -1.87 -1.93 18.41
CA TYR A 37 -1.15 -3.18 18.64
C TYR A 37 -1.14 -4.03 17.38
N LYS A 38 0.06 -4.14 16.78
CA LYS A 38 0.31 -4.92 15.55
C LYS A 38 0.40 -6.42 15.78
N PHE A 39 0.80 -6.85 16.98
CA PHE A 39 1.11 -8.25 17.31
C PHE A 39 2.19 -8.91 16.43
N TYR A 40 3.16 -8.13 15.95
CA TYR A 40 4.27 -8.65 15.13
C TYR A 40 5.36 -9.35 15.94
N GLU A 41 5.21 -9.38 17.25
CA GLU A 41 6.10 -10.09 18.15
C GLU A 41 6.08 -11.60 17.85
N ASN A 42 7.18 -12.27 18.20
CA ASN A 42 7.28 -13.73 18.10
C ASN A 42 6.97 -14.42 19.44
N THR A 43 7.15 -13.69 20.55
CA THR A 43 6.95 -14.17 21.93
C THR A 43 6.70 -12.98 22.86
N GLY A 44 5.98 -13.21 23.96
CA GLY A 44 5.89 -12.25 25.06
C GLY A 44 4.85 -11.14 24.85
N ASN A 45 5.13 -9.97 25.40
CA ASN A 45 4.21 -8.83 25.45
C ASN A 45 4.14 -8.11 24.10
N ALA A 46 3.00 -7.50 23.79
CA ALA A 46 2.83 -6.69 22.58
C ALA A 46 3.03 -5.20 22.88
N ALA A 47 3.86 -4.53 22.08
CA ALA A 47 4.15 -3.11 22.24
C ALA A 47 3.17 -2.24 21.44
N ASP A 48 2.77 -1.11 22.01
CA ASP A 48 2.05 -0.07 21.28
C ASP A 48 2.95 0.55 20.20
N ALA A 49 2.45 0.57 18.97
CA ALA A 49 3.12 1.15 17.82
C ALA A 49 3.01 2.67 17.75
N THR A 50 2.12 3.30 18.53
CA THR A 50 1.91 4.76 18.49
C THR A 50 2.99 5.56 19.21
N GLY A 51 3.83 4.90 20.00
CA GLY A 51 4.92 5.52 20.74
C GLY A 51 4.51 6.12 22.10
N HIS A 52 3.26 5.95 22.53
CA HIS A 52 2.82 6.36 23.87
C HIS A 52 3.32 5.40 24.98
N GLY A 53 3.86 4.24 24.60
CA GLY A 53 4.54 3.33 25.53
C GLY A 53 3.59 2.42 26.31
N TYR A 54 2.34 2.27 25.86
CA TYR A 54 1.43 1.28 26.41
C TYR A 54 1.90 -0.13 26.02
N ILE A 55 2.00 -1.02 27.00
CA ILE A 55 2.45 -2.40 26.77
C ILE A 55 1.30 -3.32 27.13
N MET A 56 0.91 -4.17 26.18
CA MET A 56 -0.05 -5.22 26.39
C MET A 56 0.69 -6.45 26.95
N THR A 57 0.54 -6.68 28.25
CA THR A 57 1.26 -7.71 29.01
C THR A 57 0.47 -9.00 29.15
N ASN A 58 1.14 -10.14 29.08
CA ASN A 58 0.50 -11.43 29.37
C ASN A 58 0.18 -11.54 30.87
N ILE A 59 -1.08 -11.81 31.19
CA ILE A 59 -1.55 -11.88 32.59
C ILE A 59 -2.08 -13.26 33.01
N SER A 60 -2.49 -14.11 32.07
CA SER A 60 -3.00 -15.46 32.35
C SER A 60 -2.82 -16.35 31.13
N ASN A 61 -2.09 -17.46 31.29
CA ASN A 61 -1.51 -18.33 30.23
C ASN A 61 -0.80 -17.52 29.12
N ALA A 62 0.30 -18.04 28.57
CA ALA A 62 1.03 -17.29 27.55
C ALA A 62 0.21 -17.21 26.24
N VAL A 63 -0.15 -16.01 25.81
CA VAL A 63 -0.55 -15.77 24.42
C VAL A 63 0.66 -16.01 23.54
N THR A 64 0.44 -16.78 22.47
CA THR A 64 1.45 -17.10 21.47
C THR A 64 1.18 -16.32 20.20
N TYR A 65 2.09 -16.36 19.24
CA TYR A 65 1.94 -15.65 17.97
C TYR A 65 1.94 -16.64 16.80
N THR A 66 1.12 -16.37 15.79
CA THR A 66 1.02 -17.17 14.55
C THR A 66 0.81 -16.24 13.35
N SER A 67 0.74 -16.77 12.13
CA SER A 67 0.48 -15.95 10.94
C SER A 67 -0.84 -15.19 11.08
N GLY A 68 -0.76 -13.87 10.97
CA GLY A 68 -1.89 -12.95 11.09
C GLY A 68 -2.57 -12.65 9.75
N LEU A 69 -3.41 -11.61 9.76
CA LEU A 69 -3.87 -10.97 8.54
C LEU A 69 -2.71 -10.22 7.89
N ILE A 70 -1.99 -9.44 8.70
CA ILE A 70 -0.76 -8.74 8.30
C ILE A 70 0.33 -9.19 9.27
N GLY A 71 1.42 -9.77 8.78
CA GLY A 71 2.48 -10.24 9.66
C GLY A 71 2.03 -11.36 10.60
N ASN A 72 2.21 -11.17 11.90
CA ASN A 72 1.80 -12.11 12.95
C ASN A 72 0.55 -11.61 13.68
N ALA A 73 -0.17 -12.51 14.33
CA ALA A 73 -1.33 -12.24 15.18
C ALA A 73 -1.23 -12.92 16.53
N ALA A 74 -1.88 -12.33 17.54
CA ALA A 74 -2.08 -12.93 18.85
C ALA A 74 -2.95 -14.19 18.73
N ASN A 75 -2.45 -15.32 19.21
CA ASN A 75 -3.12 -16.61 19.23
C ASN A 75 -3.60 -16.96 20.65
N LEU A 76 -4.91 -16.80 20.85
CA LEU A 76 -5.55 -17.08 22.12
C LEU A 76 -5.96 -18.56 22.27
N GLY A 77 -5.84 -19.35 21.19
CA GLY A 77 -6.01 -20.79 21.21
C GLY A 77 -7.26 -21.29 20.50
N ASN A 78 -7.53 -22.57 20.70
CA ASN A 78 -8.69 -23.30 20.19
C ASN A 78 -9.31 -24.21 21.28
N ASP A 79 -8.91 -23.99 22.53
CA ASP A 79 -9.24 -24.79 23.69
C ASP A 79 -10.09 -23.97 24.69
N ASN A 80 -10.35 -24.54 25.86
CA ASN A 80 -11.14 -23.90 26.91
C ASN A 80 -10.25 -23.16 27.94
N ASN A 81 -8.99 -22.87 27.62
CA ASN A 81 -8.08 -22.17 28.53
C ASN A 81 -8.22 -20.66 28.40
N THR A 82 -8.06 -19.93 29.51
CA THR A 82 -7.99 -18.47 29.50
C THR A 82 -6.62 -18.04 29.01
N ARG A 83 -6.52 -17.33 27.88
CA ARG A 83 -5.27 -16.65 27.48
C ARG A 83 -5.54 -15.16 27.38
N THR A 84 -4.86 -14.38 28.20
CA THR A 84 -5.20 -12.96 28.34
C THR A 84 -3.97 -12.10 28.30
N MET A 85 -4.08 -11.02 27.53
CA MET A 85 -3.18 -9.89 27.67
C MET A 85 -3.97 -8.64 28.03
N ASP A 86 -3.38 -7.76 28.83
CA ASP A 86 -3.96 -6.46 29.11
C ASP A 86 -2.93 -5.34 29.00
N ALA A 87 -3.42 -4.17 28.60
CA ALA A 87 -2.73 -2.91 28.75
C ALA A 87 -3.41 -2.16 29.90
N ASN A 88 -3.01 -2.51 31.13
CA ASN A 88 -3.49 -1.88 32.35
C ASN A 88 -2.76 -0.54 32.58
N SER A 89 -3.09 0.44 31.76
CA SER A 89 -2.46 1.76 31.72
C SER A 89 -3.52 2.84 31.48
N ALA A 90 -3.33 4.03 32.05
CA ALA A 90 -4.22 5.19 31.93
C ALA A 90 -4.22 5.78 30.50
N MET A 91 -4.72 5.02 29.52
CA MET A 91 -4.77 5.38 28.11
C MET A 91 -5.89 6.39 27.78
N GLY A 92 -6.77 6.71 28.74
CA GLY A 92 -7.88 7.63 28.53
C GLY A 92 -9.06 7.00 27.79
N LEU A 93 -9.20 5.68 27.86
CA LEU A 93 -10.29 4.95 27.22
C LEU A 93 -11.59 5.23 27.98
N SER A 94 -12.69 5.61 27.30
CA SER A 94 -13.95 5.88 28.01
C SER A 94 -15.17 5.50 27.19
N LEU A 95 -16.00 4.61 27.75
CA LEU A 95 -17.30 4.25 27.16
C LEU A 95 -18.43 5.24 27.49
N ASP A 96 -18.11 6.36 28.17
CA ASP A 96 -19.05 7.46 28.45
C ASP A 96 -18.81 8.69 27.57
N GLY A 97 -17.77 8.66 26.73
CA GLY A 97 -17.49 9.68 25.74
C GLY A 97 -17.27 9.07 24.36
N ALA A 98 -16.79 9.88 23.43
CA ALA A 98 -16.47 9.40 22.10
C ALA A 98 -15.28 8.42 22.14
N THR A 99 -15.46 7.23 21.59
CA THR A 99 -14.40 6.20 21.54
C THR A 99 -14.68 5.21 20.42
N SER A 100 -13.62 4.69 19.81
CA SER A 100 -13.71 3.54 18.90
C SER A 100 -12.63 2.53 19.18
N VAL A 101 -12.96 1.27 18.92
CA VAL A 101 -11.96 0.19 18.89
C VAL A 101 -12.19 -0.63 17.64
N SER A 102 -11.10 -0.89 16.93
CA SER A 102 -11.06 -1.83 15.81
C SER A 102 -10.17 -3.00 16.15
N PHE A 103 -10.51 -4.17 15.64
CA PHE A 103 -9.64 -5.34 15.71
C PHE A 103 -9.99 -6.30 14.58
N TRP A 104 -8.98 -6.93 14.01
CA TRP A 104 -9.18 -8.08 13.15
C TRP A 104 -9.28 -9.32 14.02
N VAL A 105 -10.25 -10.18 13.72
CA VAL A 105 -10.45 -11.43 14.44
C VAL A 105 -10.63 -12.59 13.46
N LYS A 106 -10.03 -13.72 13.81
CA LYS A 106 -10.33 -15.01 13.20
C LYS A 106 -10.81 -15.97 14.26
N ILE A 107 -12.00 -16.51 14.06
CA ILE A 107 -12.61 -17.48 14.98
C ILE A 107 -11.99 -18.85 14.68
N ASN A 108 -11.38 -19.51 15.66
CA ASN A 108 -10.74 -20.81 15.45
C ASN A 108 -11.73 -21.97 15.58
N SER A 109 -12.75 -21.78 16.43
CA SER A 109 -13.85 -22.71 16.62
C SER A 109 -15.04 -21.90 17.10
N GLU A 110 -16.21 -22.14 16.52
CA GLU A 110 -17.44 -21.52 16.97
C GLU A 110 -17.65 -21.81 18.47
N VAL A 111 -18.21 -20.80 19.14
CA VAL A 111 -18.29 -20.75 20.60
C VAL A 111 -19.58 -21.42 21.06
N ASP A 112 -19.48 -22.59 21.68
CA ASP A 112 -20.62 -23.25 22.32
C ASP A 112 -20.91 -22.60 23.69
N GLY A 113 -22.09 -21.98 23.84
CA GLY A 113 -22.60 -21.48 25.13
C GLY A 113 -22.20 -20.03 25.51
N PRO A 114 -22.55 -19.57 26.73
CA PRO A 114 -22.46 -18.17 27.15
C PRO A 114 -21.01 -17.74 27.47
N ASN A 115 -20.15 -17.63 26.45
CA ASN A 115 -18.76 -17.22 26.61
C ASN A 115 -18.52 -15.82 25.99
N GLN A 116 -17.53 -15.08 26.50
CA GLN A 116 -17.29 -13.66 26.21
C GLN A 116 -15.82 -13.38 25.88
N PHE A 117 -15.49 -13.10 24.63
CA PHE A 117 -14.15 -12.59 24.28
C PHE A 117 -14.11 -11.07 24.56
N TYR A 118 -13.38 -10.65 25.59
CA TYR A 118 -13.22 -9.24 25.89
C TYR A 118 -12.20 -8.60 24.96
N VAL A 119 -12.55 -7.39 24.51
CA VAL A 119 -11.64 -6.49 23.80
C VAL A 119 -11.43 -5.22 24.63
N VAL A 120 -12.48 -4.75 25.31
CA VAL A 120 -12.39 -3.68 26.31
C VAL A 120 -13.14 -4.13 27.55
N ASN A 121 -12.47 -4.02 28.70
CA ASN A 121 -13.07 -4.35 29.99
C ASN A 121 -12.51 -3.40 31.05
N GLN A 122 -13.31 -2.44 31.51
CA GLN A 122 -12.95 -1.48 32.56
C GLN A 122 -13.60 -1.89 33.88
N TYR A 123 -12.79 -2.00 34.94
CA TYR A 123 -13.23 -2.46 36.25
C TYR A 123 -13.08 -1.36 37.31
N TYR A 124 -13.97 -1.39 38.30
CA TYR A 124 -13.95 -0.54 39.48
C TYR A 124 -14.14 -1.40 40.73
N SER A 125 -13.15 -1.38 41.63
CA SER A 125 -13.03 -2.35 42.72
C SER A 125 -13.91 -2.07 43.93
N SER A 126 -14.45 -0.86 44.13
CA SER A 126 -15.36 -0.61 45.26
C SER A 126 -16.21 0.68 45.12
N PRO A 127 -17.55 0.57 45.16
CA PRO A 127 -18.31 -0.68 45.18
C PRO A 127 -18.19 -1.36 43.80
N ASN A 128 -18.29 -2.69 43.70
CA ASN A 128 -18.00 -3.44 42.47
C ASN A 128 -18.78 -2.90 41.26
N GLY A 129 -18.05 -2.38 40.27
CA GLY A 129 -18.61 -1.92 39.00
C GLY A 129 -17.74 -2.38 37.84
N ALA A 130 -18.36 -2.69 36.71
CA ALA A 130 -17.65 -3.12 35.51
C ALA A 130 -18.37 -2.61 34.27
N ARG A 131 -17.62 -2.17 33.27
CA ARG A 131 -18.17 -1.79 31.97
C ARG A 131 -17.26 -2.26 30.88
N GLY A 132 -17.80 -2.62 29.73
CA GLY A 132 -16.98 -3.17 28.68
C GLY A 132 -17.74 -3.51 27.42
N VAL A 133 -16.95 -3.98 26.47
CA VAL A 133 -17.38 -4.45 25.17
C VAL A 133 -16.71 -5.79 24.93
N CYS A 134 -17.54 -6.80 24.69
CA CYS A 134 -17.06 -8.14 24.36
C CYS A 134 -17.77 -8.68 23.13
N TYR A 135 -17.08 -9.53 22.40
CA TYR A 135 -17.72 -10.45 21.47
C TYR A 135 -18.34 -11.58 22.28
N ASN A 136 -19.62 -11.86 22.08
CA ASN A 136 -20.36 -12.88 22.81
C ASN A 136 -21.26 -13.68 21.86
N TYR A 137 -21.58 -14.91 22.24
CA TYR A 137 -22.61 -15.70 21.59
C TYR A 137 -23.94 -15.61 22.35
N ASP A 138 -24.97 -15.06 21.69
CA ASP A 138 -26.34 -15.01 22.21
C ASP A 138 -26.99 -16.39 22.08
N SER A 139 -26.85 -17.21 23.13
CA SER A 139 -27.47 -18.56 23.16
C SER A 139 -29.01 -18.54 23.06
N GLY A 140 -29.66 -17.44 23.46
CA GLY A 140 -31.11 -17.32 23.40
C GLY A 140 -31.64 -17.09 21.98
N ASN A 141 -30.84 -16.44 21.13
CA ASN A 141 -31.19 -16.14 19.72
C ASN A 141 -30.26 -16.82 18.70
N ASN A 142 -29.36 -17.70 19.16
CA ASN A 142 -28.43 -18.51 18.37
C ASN A 142 -27.60 -17.70 17.35
N ARG A 143 -26.97 -16.61 17.81
CA ARG A 143 -26.18 -15.72 16.94
C ARG A 143 -25.06 -14.99 17.69
N PRO A 144 -23.93 -14.69 17.03
CA PRO A 144 -22.89 -13.87 17.65
C PRO A 144 -23.30 -12.40 17.71
N GLN A 145 -22.74 -11.67 18.65
CA GLN A 145 -23.01 -10.26 18.88
C GLN A 145 -21.82 -9.53 19.51
N ILE A 146 -21.78 -8.22 19.33
CA ILE A 146 -20.99 -7.34 20.21
C ILE A 146 -21.89 -6.93 21.37
N TRP A 147 -21.51 -7.35 22.57
CA TRP A 147 -22.23 -7.11 23.80
C TRP A 147 -21.61 -5.95 24.57
N PHE A 148 -22.42 -4.95 24.86
CA PHE A 148 -22.08 -3.80 25.67
C PHE A 148 -22.70 -3.97 27.04
N TYR A 149 -21.92 -3.71 28.08
CA TYR A 149 -22.42 -3.75 29.46
C TYR A 149 -21.87 -2.58 30.27
N LYS A 150 -22.71 -2.08 31.17
CA LYS A 150 -22.37 -1.13 32.22
C LYS A 150 -23.07 -1.59 33.50
N TYR A 151 -22.29 -2.22 34.38
CA TYR A 151 -22.69 -2.66 35.71
C TYR A 151 -22.18 -1.66 36.73
N CYS A 152 -23.10 -0.85 37.26
CA CYS A 152 -22.71 0.29 38.08
C CYS A 152 -22.99 0.06 39.56
N PRO A 153 -22.08 0.48 40.44
CA PRO A 153 -22.13 0.06 41.85
C PRO A 153 -23.33 0.60 42.63
N ASN A 154 -23.86 1.76 42.21
CA ASN A 154 -24.92 2.51 42.90
C ASN A 154 -25.96 3.10 41.91
N ALA A 155 -26.11 2.50 40.72
CA ALA A 155 -27.00 2.99 39.68
C ALA A 155 -27.64 1.84 38.89
N ASN A 156 -28.61 2.17 38.03
CA ASN A 156 -29.22 1.21 37.14
C ASN A 156 -28.16 0.60 36.21
N GLN A 157 -28.15 -0.73 36.14
CA GLN A 157 -27.33 -1.49 35.21
C GLN A 157 -27.98 -1.50 33.84
N ASN A 158 -27.17 -1.49 32.79
CA ASN A 158 -27.65 -1.70 31.44
C ASN A 158 -26.72 -2.63 30.67
N SER A 159 -27.29 -3.50 29.85
CA SER A 159 -26.54 -4.35 28.93
C SER A 159 -27.38 -4.67 27.72
N PHE A 160 -26.76 -4.67 26.55
CA PHE A 160 -27.41 -4.99 25.29
C PHE A 160 -26.38 -5.47 24.27
N GLY A 161 -26.82 -6.29 23.32
CA GLY A 161 -25.98 -6.73 22.21
C GLY A 161 -26.45 -6.21 20.86
N ILE A 162 -25.50 -5.98 19.98
CA ILE A 162 -25.71 -5.75 18.55
C ILE A 162 -25.32 -7.04 17.83
N ALA A 163 -26.33 -7.75 17.32
CA ALA A 163 -26.15 -9.06 16.73
C ALA A 163 -25.71 -8.98 15.27
N PHE A 164 -24.81 -9.88 14.88
CA PHE A 164 -24.43 -10.02 13.48
C PHE A 164 -25.55 -10.70 12.68
N PRO A 165 -25.68 -10.44 11.36
CA PRO A 165 -26.71 -11.05 10.51
C PRO A 165 -26.63 -12.58 10.42
N GLY A 166 -25.48 -13.16 10.75
CA GLY A 166 -25.23 -14.60 10.76
C GLY A 166 -23.93 -14.95 11.47
N ALA A 167 -23.56 -16.23 11.45
CA ALA A 167 -22.24 -16.67 11.92
C ALA A 167 -21.13 -16.05 11.04
N LEU A 168 -20.01 -15.70 11.67
CA LEU A 168 -18.84 -15.16 10.96
C LEU A 168 -18.00 -16.30 10.34
N GLY A 169 -18.08 -17.51 10.88
CA GLY A 169 -17.34 -18.67 10.39
C GLY A 169 -15.90 -18.73 10.91
N THR A 170 -15.24 -19.87 10.69
CA THR A 170 -13.96 -20.20 11.35
C THR A 170 -12.71 -20.11 10.47
N THR A 171 -12.90 -19.79 9.19
CA THR A 171 -11.79 -19.81 8.21
C THR A 171 -11.25 -18.43 7.89
N SER A 172 -12.08 -17.40 8.08
CA SER A 172 -11.85 -16.05 7.57
C SER A 172 -11.48 -15.08 8.68
N TRP A 173 -10.69 -14.07 8.32
CA TRP A 173 -10.47 -12.88 9.13
C TRP A 173 -11.61 -11.90 8.91
N HIS A 174 -12.08 -11.28 9.99
CA HIS A 174 -13.11 -10.26 9.97
C HIS A 174 -12.64 -9.00 10.68
N LEU A 175 -12.91 -7.84 10.10
CA LEU A 175 -12.71 -6.57 10.79
C LEU A 175 -13.95 -6.26 11.60
N ILE A 176 -13.81 -6.20 12.92
CA ILE A 176 -14.86 -5.70 13.81
C ILE A 176 -14.47 -4.30 14.27
N VAL A 177 -15.40 -3.36 14.13
CA VAL A 177 -15.26 -2.03 14.71
C VAL A 177 -16.50 -1.70 15.52
N TYR A 178 -16.32 -1.19 16.73
CA TYR A 178 -17.39 -0.52 17.44
C TYR A 178 -17.03 0.92 17.76
N THR A 179 -18.02 1.78 17.74
CA THR A 179 -17.89 3.21 18.02
C THR A 179 -18.96 3.62 19.02
N THR A 180 -18.63 4.51 19.94
CA THR A 180 -19.60 5.14 20.83
C THR A 180 -19.34 6.64 20.94
N ASP A 181 -20.39 7.41 21.21
CA ASP A 181 -20.31 8.80 21.68
C ASP A 181 -20.56 8.93 23.19
N GLY A 182 -20.68 7.79 23.88
CA GLY A 182 -21.07 7.68 25.28
C GLY A 182 -22.54 7.27 25.46
N THR A 183 -23.38 7.56 24.47
CA THR A 183 -24.83 7.29 24.47
C THR A 183 -25.25 6.32 23.38
N THR A 184 -24.68 6.42 22.18
CA THR A 184 -25.04 5.61 21.03
C THR A 184 -23.87 4.73 20.62
N PHE A 185 -24.08 3.43 20.68
CA PHE A 185 -23.11 2.40 20.35
C PHE A 185 -23.43 1.85 18.96
N LYS A 186 -22.43 1.82 18.07
CA LYS A 186 -22.53 1.29 16.71
C LYS A 186 -21.56 0.14 16.53
N THR A 187 -21.95 -0.83 15.72
CA THR A 187 -21.07 -1.94 15.33
C THR A 187 -20.98 -2.02 13.80
N TYR A 188 -19.78 -2.32 13.33
CA TYR A 188 -19.46 -2.57 11.93
C TYR A 188 -18.74 -3.92 11.81
N CYS A 189 -18.94 -4.59 10.70
CA CYS A 189 -18.23 -5.81 10.31
C CYS A 189 -17.77 -5.67 8.87
N ASP A 190 -16.50 -5.97 8.60
CA ASP A 190 -15.94 -6.00 7.24
C ASP A 190 -16.22 -4.72 6.43
N GLY A 191 -15.98 -3.57 7.07
CA GLY A 191 -16.21 -2.26 6.45
C GLY A 191 -17.68 -1.82 6.39
N THR A 192 -18.63 -2.66 6.82
CA THR A 192 -20.08 -2.44 6.66
C THR A 192 -20.77 -2.19 8.00
N PHE A 193 -21.69 -1.22 8.04
CA PHE A 193 -22.52 -0.94 9.21
C PHE A 193 -23.48 -2.09 9.51
N ILE A 194 -23.53 -2.53 10.77
CA ILE A 194 -24.42 -3.62 11.22
C ILE A 194 -25.67 -3.05 11.86
N ASP A 195 -25.52 -2.36 13.00
CA ASP A 195 -26.62 -1.74 13.73
C ASP A 195 -26.08 -0.72 14.74
N GLN A 196 -27.00 0.02 15.37
CA GLN A 196 -26.70 0.90 16.49
C GLN A 196 -27.77 0.79 17.59
N ARG A 197 -27.36 1.00 18.85
CA ARG A 197 -28.25 1.05 20.00
C ARG A 197 -27.89 2.19 20.94
N SER A 198 -28.89 2.77 21.57
CA SER A 198 -28.70 3.82 22.56
C SER A 198 -28.77 3.27 23.99
N ASP A 199 -27.83 3.68 24.82
CA ASP A 199 -27.88 3.49 26.27
C ASP A 199 -28.88 4.48 26.87
N THR A 200 -30.09 3.99 27.16
CA THR A 200 -31.21 4.79 27.67
C THR A 200 -31.42 4.64 29.18
N LYS A 201 -30.65 3.76 29.84
CA LYS A 201 -30.96 3.29 31.20
C LYS A 201 -29.82 3.46 32.19
N CYS A 202 -28.59 3.64 31.72
CA CYS A 202 -27.44 3.64 32.59
C CYS A 202 -27.08 5.07 33.06
N ASN A 203 -27.11 5.31 34.37
CA ASN A 203 -26.70 6.59 34.97
C ASN A 203 -25.51 6.37 35.91
N CYS A 204 -24.46 5.74 35.38
CA CYS A 204 -23.20 5.63 36.09
C CYS A 204 -22.60 7.03 36.11
N GLY A 205 -22.52 7.66 37.28
CA GLY A 205 -21.65 8.81 37.43
C GLY A 205 -20.20 8.44 37.04
N ALA A 206 -19.34 9.44 36.91
CA ALA A 206 -17.91 9.26 36.67
C ALA A 206 -17.22 8.57 37.86
N ALA A 207 -17.47 7.27 38.05
CA ALA A 207 -16.75 6.45 39.00
C ALA A 207 -15.30 6.30 38.50
N PRO A 208 -14.30 6.19 39.39
CA PRO A 208 -12.89 6.08 39.01
C PRO A 208 -12.56 4.68 38.45
N TYR A 209 -13.19 4.32 37.32
CA TYR A 209 -12.87 3.12 36.56
C TYR A 209 -11.40 3.16 36.14
N VAL A 210 -10.71 2.03 36.29
CA VAL A 210 -9.37 1.87 35.74
C VAL A 210 -9.51 1.49 34.28
N ASP A 211 -8.85 2.26 33.41
CA ASP A 211 -8.78 1.96 31.99
C ASP A 211 -8.02 0.67 31.77
N LYS A 212 -8.69 -0.27 31.12
CA LYS A 212 -8.10 -1.56 30.81
C LYS A 212 -8.59 -2.01 29.44
N LEU A 213 -7.64 -2.01 28.50
CA LEU A 213 -7.78 -2.74 27.24
C LEU A 213 -7.36 -4.18 27.53
N GLU A 214 -8.28 -5.12 27.35
CA GLU A 214 -8.06 -6.52 27.66
C GLU A 214 -8.38 -7.33 26.42
N VAL A 215 -7.44 -8.15 25.98
CA VAL A 215 -7.63 -9.09 24.87
C VAL A 215 -7.69 -10.49 25.47
N GLY A 216 -8.87 -11.11 25.39
CA GLY A 216 -9.13 -12.43 25.97
C GLY A 216 -10.03 -12.34 27.21
N GLY A 217 -9.54 -12.83 28.36
CA GLY A 217 -10.15 -12.50 29.66
C GLY A 217 -11.20 -13.45 30.23
N CYS A 218 -11.87 -14.28 29.43
CA CYS A 218 -12.82 -15.28 29.95
C CYS A 218 -12.48 -16.71 29.50
N ASP A 219 -13.12 -17.69 30.13
CA ASP A 219 -13.01 -19.09 29.77
C ASP A 219 -13.34 -19.28 28.27
N ARG A 220 -12.39 -19.84 27.50
CA ARG A 220 -12.54 -20.26 26.08
C ARG A 220 -12.22 -19.21 25.02
N ASN A 221 -11.00 -18.66 25.04
CA ASN A 221 -10.53 -17.76 23.98
C ASN A 221 -10.17 -18.53 22.70
N LYS A 222 -11.16 -18.82 21.86
CA LYS A 222 -11.00 -19.58 20.61
C LYS A 222 -10.74 -18.67 19.40
N PHE A 223 -9.84 -17.71 19.54
CA PHE A 223 -9.65 -16.65 18.54
C PHE A 223 -8.18 -16.35 18.28
N ASN A 224 -7.93 -15.86 17.06
CA ASN A 224 -6.77 -15.05 16.75
C ASN A 224 -7.20 -13.60 16.60
N VAL A 225 -6.34 -12.68 17.05
CA VAL A 225 -6.61 -11.25 17.02
C VAL A 225 -5.41 -10.52 16.45
N ASP A 226 -5.67 -9.54 15.60
CA ASP A 226 -4.65 -8.80 14.87
C ASP A 226 -5.02 -7.32 14.75
N GLU A 227 -4.02 -6.46 14.56
CA GLU A 227 -4.13 -5.03 14.26
C GLU A 227 -5.20 -4.27 15.10
N ILE A 228 -5.08 -4.32 16.43
CA ILE A 228 -6.00 -3.62 17.34
C ILE A 228 -5.69 -2.12 17.35
N GLY A 229 -6.69 -1.29 17.03
CA GLY A 229 -6.61 0.15 17.14
C GLY A 229 -7.62 0.70 18.15
N VAL A 230 -7.21 1.73 18.89
CA VAL A 230 -8.05 2.40 19.90
C VAL A 230 -8.05 3.91 19.66
N TRP A 231 -9.22 4.54 19.56
CA TRP A 231 -9.38 5.97 19.33
C TRP A 231 -10.20 6.65 20.41
N SER A 232 -9.85 7.88 20.78
CA SER A 232 -10.60 8.80 21.66
C SER A 232 -11.75 9.53 20.96
N ARG A 233 -12.22 8.99 19.84
CA ARG A 233 -13.35 9.52 19.07
C ARG A 233 -14.11 8.40 18.38
N ALA A 234 -15.33 8.70 17.95
CA ALA A 234 -16.10 7.81 17.08
C ALA A 234 -15.54 7.86 15.65
N LEU A 235 -15.18 6.70 15.09
CA LEU A 235 -14.85 6.56 13.67
C LEU A 235 -16.11 6.69 12.82
N THR A 236 -15.97 7.33 11.66
CA THR A 236 -17.02 7.40 10.65
C THR A 236 -17.14 6.07 9.90
N ALA A 237 -18.30 5.80 9.29
CA ALA A 237 -18.48 4.59 8.47
C ALA A 237 -17.41 4.47 7.36
N GLN A 238 -16.96 5.61 6.85
CA GLN A 238 -15.98 5.65 5.79
C GLN A 238 -14.58 5.29 6.29
N GLU A 239 -14.18 5.77 7.47
CA GLU A 239 -12.93 5.36 8.12
C GLU A 239 -12.89 3.86 8.38
N VAL A 240 -14.04 3.29 8.77
CA VAL A 240 -14.20 1.84 8.92
C VAL A 240 -13.99 1.12 7.59
N THR A 241 -14.57 1.60 6.49
CA THR A 241 -14.33 1.04 5.14
C THR A 241 -12.85 1.14 4.75
N THR A 242 -12.18 2.24 5.09
CA THR A 242 -10.76 2.44 4.83
C THR A 242 -9.89 1.47 5.64
N LEU A 243 -10.18 1.26 6.93
CA LEU A 243 -9.49 0.26 7.76
C LEU A 243 -9.67 -1.16 7.21
N TYR A 244 -10.85 -1.48 6.67
CA TYR A 244 -11.13 -2.78 6.08
C TYR A 244 -10.28 -3.04 4.82
N ASN A 245 -10.05 -2.02 4.00
CA ASN A 245 -9.21 -2.08 2.79
C ASN A 245 -9.51 -3.30 1.90
N SER A 246 -10.78 -3.53 1.61
CA SER A 246 -11.26 -4.67 0.81
C SER A 246 -10.82 -6.05 1.33
N GLY A 247 -10.67 -6.20 2.65
CA GLY A 247 -10.26 -7.44 3.29
C GLY A 247 -8.76 -7.56 3.57
N ASN A 248 -7.94 -6.62 3.09
CA ASN A 248 -6.49 -6.68 3.25
C ASN A 248 -5.98 -6.02 4.55
N GLY A 249 -6.82 -5.24 5.23
CA GLY A 249 -6.40 -4.39 6.34
C GLY A 249 -5.56 -3.20 5.89
N LEU A 250 -5.51 -2.17 6.74
CA LEU A 250 -4.64 -1.01 6.58
C LEU A 250 -3.61 -1.00 7.71
N GLN A 251 -2.33 -0.94 7.37
CA GLN A 251 -1.24 -1.04 8.34
C GLN A 251 -0.88 0.31 8.95
N TYR A 252 -0.79 0.40 10.28
CA TYR A 252 -0.23 1.57 10.97
C TYR A 252 1.25 1.81 10.60
N PRO A 253 1.71 3.06 10.32
CA PRO A 253 1.09 4.34 10.67
C PRO A 253 0.12 4.92 9.63
N PHE A 254 -0.51 4.10 8.79
CA PHE A 254 -1.48 4.52 7.78
C PHE A 254 -0.88 5.57 6.82
N THR A 255 0.28 5.28 6.20
CA THR A 255 0.94 6.22 5.28
C THR A 255 0.16 6.42 3.97
N ALA A 256 0.61 7.38 3.16
CA ALA A 256 0.02 7.66 1.86
C ALA A 256 0.01 6.42 0.94
N THR A 257 -1.08 6.22 0.20
CA THR A 257 -1.18 5.16 -0.80
C THR A 257 -0.75 5.72 -2.15
N VAL A 258 0.29 5.12 -2.74
CA VAL A 258 0.92 5.61 -3.95
C VAL A 258 0.98 4.50 -4.98
N THR A 259 0.72 4.82 -6.25
CA THR A 259 0.97 3.92 -7.38
C THR A 259 2.07 4.51 -8.25
N THR A 260 3.03 3.68 -8.65
CA THR A 260 4.04 4.02 -9.65
C THR A 260 3.53 3.62 -11.03
N GLN A 261 3.59 4.52 -12.01
CA GLN A 261 3.29 4.21 -13.41
C GLN A 261 4.59 4.07 -14.21
N ALA A 262 4.51 3.50 -15.42
CA ALA A 262 5.67 3.34 -16.30
C ALA A 262 6.39 4.68 -16.57
N VAL A 263 7.72 4.64 -16.63
CA VAL A 263 8.57 5.79 -16.94
C VAL A 263 8.41 6.18 -18.42
N SER A 264 8.42 7.48 -18.71
CA SER A 264 8.27 8.04 -20.06
C SER A 264 9.43 9.01 -20.39
N SER A 265 9.46 9.51 -21.64
CA SER A 265 10.46 10.51 -22.10
C SER A 265 11.91 10.15 -21.77
N ILE A 266 12.27 8.87 -21.95
CA ILE A 266 13.58 8.33 -21.61
C ILE A 266 14.64 8.86 -22.59
N ALA A 267 15.70 9.46 -22.05
CA ALA A 267 16.83 9.99 -22.79
C ALA A 267 18.16 9.44 -22.23
N LEU A 268 19.30 9.98 -22.68
CA LEU A 268 20.64 9.55 -22.26
C LEU A 268 20.88 9.75 -20.75
N ALA A 269 20.46 10.90 -20.23
CA ALA A 269 20.74 11.32 -18.85
C ALA A 269 19.48 11.81 -18.10
N THR A 270 18.30 11.69 -18.73
CA THR A 270 17.02 12.14 -18.16
C THR A 270 15.90 11.15 -18.46
N ALA A 271 14.86 11.17 -17.65
CA ALA A 271 13.61 10.45 -17.87
C ALA A 271 12.46 11.14 -17.10
N THR A 272 11.22 10.78 -17.37
CA THR A 272 10.05 11.27 -16.62
C THR A 272 9.41 10.13 -15.83
N GLY A 273 9.49 10.22 -14.51
CA GLY A 273 8.75 9.33 -13.61
C GLY A 273 7.29 9.76 -13.47
N ASN A 274 6.39 8.78 -13.40
CA ASN A 274 4.94 8.98 -13.34
C ASN A 274 4.38 8.29 -12.09
N GLY A 275 3.54 9.00 -11.34
CA GLY A 275 2.96 8.47 -10.10
C GLY A 275 1.58 9.05 -9.80
N THR A 276 0.84 8.36 -8.93
CA THR A 276 -0.46 8.82 -8.45
C THR A 276 -0.54 8.60 -6.94
N VAL A 277 -0.86 9.66 -6.19
CA VAL A 277 -1.22 9.54 -4.78
C VAL A 277 -2.74 9.35 -4.72
N SER A 278 -3.20 8.12 -4.47
CA SER A 278 -4.62 7.79 -4.42
C SER A 278 -5.23 8.10 -3.05
N ALA A 279 -4.41 8.09 -2.00
CA ALA A 279 -4.79 8.51 -0.66
C ALA A 279 -3.60 9.14 0.07
N ASP A 280 -3.86 10.17 0.88
CA ASP A 280 -2.82 10.90 1.60
C ASP A 280 -2.41 10.27 2.92
N GLY A 281 -3.04 9.17 3.34
CA GLY A 281 -2.64 8.49 4.56
C GLY A 281 -2.89 9.29 5.82
N GLY A 282 -3.99 10.04 5.94
CA GLY A 282 -4.30 10.64 7.25
C GLY A 282 -3.71 12.02 7.50
N ALA A 283 -2.83 12.49 6.63
CA ALA A 283 -2.11 13.73 6.84
C ALA A 283 -1.75 14.39 5.51
N THR A 284 -1.71 15.72 5.51
CA THR A 284 -1.33 16.52 4.35
C THR A 284 -0.03 16.02 3.74
N ILE A 285 -0.05 15.74 2.43
CA ILE A 285 1.17 15.43 1.67
C ILE A 285 2.07 16.65 1.65
N THR A 286 3.23 16.56 2.30
CA THR A 286 4.24 17.61 2.34
C THR A 286 5.20 17.52 1.16
N GLU A 287 5.42 16.32 0.63
CA GLU A 287 6.27 16.06 -0.53
C GLU A 287 5.75 14.82 -1.29
N ARG A 288 5.82 14.80 -2.61
CA ARG A 288 5.67 13.57 -3.40
C ARG A 288 6.68 13.56 -4.53
N GLY A 289 6.88 12.43 -5.18
CA GLY A 289 7.88 12.35 -6.23
C GLY A 289 8.19 10.93 -6.66
N VAL A 290 9.34 10.76 -7.29
CA VAL A 290 9.89 9.44 -7.59
C VAL A 290 11.30 9.32 -7.01
N CYS A 291 11.65 8.15 -6.50
CA CYS A 291 13.01 7.78 -6.11
C CYS A 291 13.51 6.63 -6.98
N TRP A 292 14.81 6.59 -7.25
CA TRP A 292 15.42 5.60 -8.13
C TRP A 292 16.83 5.20 -7.71
N ASN A 293 17.25 4.01 -8.17
CA ASN A 293 18.58 3.45 -7.97
C ASN A 293 18.90 2.43 -9.07
N THR A 294 20.16 2.00 -9.19
CA THR A 294 20.59 0.89 -10.07
C THR A 294 20.45 -0.49 -9.40
N SER A 295 20.04 -0.51 -8.13
CA SER A 295 19.66 -1.71 -7.37
C SER A 295 18.18 -1.65 -6.99
N THR A 296 17.56 -2.82 -6.78
CA THR A 296 16.15 -2.96 -6.36
C THR A 296 15.89 -2.28 -5.02
N GLY A 297 14.65 -1.85 -4.81
CA GLY A 297 14.16 -1.25 -3.56
C GLY A 297 14.63 0.19 -3.33
N PRO A 298 14.56 1.12 -4.31
CA PRO A 298 14.95 2.50 -4.07
C PRO A 298 14.05 3.15 -3.03
N THR A 299 14.64 3.99 -2.19
CA THR A 299 13.94 4.79 -1.16
C THR A 299 14.23 6.27 -1.37
N THR A 300 13.57 7.15 -0.62
CA THR A 300 13.85 8.60 -0.63
C THR A 300 15.27 8.96 -0.16
N ALA A 301 16.04 8.01 0.38
CA ALA A 301 17.46 8.18 0.70
C ALA A 301 18.39 8.01 -0.53
N ASN A 302 17.89 7.46 -1.64
CA ASN A 302 18.60 7.37 -2.91
C ASN A 302 18.39 8.64 -3.75
N SER A 303 18.60 8.54 -5.07
CA SER A 303 18.27 9.63 -5.99
C SER A 303 16.75 9.85 -6.02
N LYS A 304 16.32 11.11 -6.00
CA LYS A 304 14.88 11.46 -6.03
C LYS A 304 14.59 12.74 -6.82
N ALA A 305 13.37 12.84 -7.32
CA ALA A 305 12.83 14.01 -7.99
C ALA A 305 11.46 14.35 -7.37
N ILE A 306 11.31 15.59 -6.94
CA ILE A 306 10.15 16.08 -6.20
C ILE A 306 9.12 16.66 -7.16
N SER A 307 7.85 16.34 -6.91
CA SER A 307 6.68 17.03 -7.44
C SER A 307 5.90 17.60 -6.24
N GLY A 308 5.43 18.84 -6.29
CA GLY A 308 4.78 19.51 -5.14
C GLY A 308 3.64 18.67 -4.51
N GLY A 309 3.43 18.83 -3.20
CA GLY A 309 2.59 17.95 -2.36
C GLY A 309 1.09 18.22 -2.43
N THR A 310 0.36 17.40 -3.19
CA THR A 310 -1.10 17.26 -3.18
C THR A 310 -1.47 15.82 -3.59
N ASN A 311 -2.76 15.49 -3.58
CA ASN A 311 -3.25 14.20 -4.07
C ASN A 311 -3.34 14.16 -5.60
N GLY A 312 -3.58 12.97 -6.14
CA GLY A 312 -3.79 12.74 -7.57
C GLY A 312 -2.51 12.42 -8.34
N ALA A 313 -2.62 12.45 -9.67
CA ALA A 313 -1.54 12.14 -10.59
C ALA A 313 -0.46 13.23 -10.58
N PHE A 314 0.79 12.82 -10.76
CA PHE A 314 1.94 13.69 -10.87
C PHE A 314 3.00 13.12 -11.80
N THR A 315 3.87 14.01 -12.27
CA THR A 315 5.10 13.65 -12.98
C THR A 315 6.29 14.30 -12.29
N ALA A 316 7.46 13.68 -12.45
CA ALA A 316 8.72 14.15 -11.87
C ALA A 316 9.88 13.90 -12.85
N SER A 317 10.66 14.94 -13.11
CA SER A 317 11.81 14.88 -14.03
C SER A 317 13.02 14.27 -13.33
N MET A 318 13.46 13.10 -13.79
CA MET A 318 14.68 12.44 -13.37
C MET A 318 15.85 12.97 -14.19
N THR A 319 16.94 13.36 -13.54
CA THR A 319 18.16 13.91 -14.18
C THR A 319 19.41 13.26 -13.60
N GLY A 320 20.56 13.45 -14.27
CA GLY A 320 21.84 12.90 -13.81
C GLY A 320 21.95 11.38 -13.99
N LEU A 321 21.15 10.80 -14.89
CA LEU A 321 21.21 9.37 -15.18
C LEU A 321 22.44 9.05 -16.05
N THR A 322 22.93 7.82 -15.96
CA THR A 322 23.98 7.29 -16.84
C THR A 322 23.33 6.64 -18.05
N ALA A 323 23.89 6.86 -19.24
CA ALA A 323 23.40 6.26 -20.49
C ALA A 323 23.51 4.72 -20.46
N GLY A 324 22.62 4.01 -21.15
CA GLY A 324 22.61 2.55 -21.23
C GLY A 324 22.38 1.81 -19.91
N THR A 325 21.91 2.50 -18.87
CA THR A 325 21.85 1.96 -17.51
C THR A 325 20.41 1.61 -17.12
N LEU A 326 20.23 0.41 -16.56
CA LEU A 326 18.96 -0.03 -15.97
C LEU A 326 18.74 0.65 -14.61
N TYR A 327 17.55 1.21 -14.41
CA TYR A 327 17.13 1.83 -13.16
C TYR A 327 15.84 1.20 -12.65
N TYR A 328 15.75 1.08 -11.33
CA TYR A 328 14.55 0.76 -10.56
C TYR A 328 13.96 2.06 -10.02
N VAL A 329 12.64 2.23 -10.12
CA VAL A 329 11.94 3.47 -9.76
C VAL A 329 10.72 3.16 -8.91
N LYS A 330 10.50 3.94 -7.86
CA LYS A 330 9.26 3.96 -7.08
C LYS A 330 8.74 5.38 -6.97
N ALA A 331 7.44 5.57 -7.16
CA ALA A 331 6.74 6.78 -6.74
C ALA A 331 6.64 6.80 -5.21
N TYR A 332 6.68 7.99 -4.61
CA TYR A 332 6.53 8.15 -3.17
C TYR A 332 5.69 9.38 -2.82
N ALA A 333 5.17 9.39 -1.59
CA ALA A 333 4.56 10.54 -0.95
C ALA A 333 4.90 10.57 0.54
N ILE A 334 5.16 11.75 1.06
CA ILE A 334 5.54 12.02 2.45
C ILE A 334 4.44 12.84 3.10
N ASN A 335 4.04 12.44 4.29
CA ASN A 335 3.16 13.19 5.18
C ASN A 335 3.72 13.12 6.62
N SER A 336 2.99 13.65 7.60
CA SER A 336 3.41 13.57 9.01
C SER A 336 3.40 12.14 9.58
N ASN A 337 2.71 11.20 8.92
CA ASN A 337 2.61 9.80 9.35
C ASN A 337 3.75 8.93 8.76
N GLY A 338 4.49 9.41 7.77
CA GLY A 338 5.65 8.73 7.20
C GLY A 338 5.71 8.82 5.67
N ILE A 339 6.38 7.83 5.07
CA ILE A 339 6.56 7.74 3.62
C ILE A 339 5.77 6.57 3.07
N GLY A 340 4.86 6.85 2.14
CA GLY A 340 4.21 5.87 1.29
C GLY A 340 5.01 5.66 0.01
N TYR A 341 5.19 4.39 -0.40
CA TYR A 341 5.83 4.03 -1.66
C TYR A 341 4.85 3.26 -2.54
N GLY A 342 4.92 3.49 -3.85
CA GLY A 342 4.27 2.65 -4.83
C GLY A 342 5.14 1.47 -5.24
N GLU A 343 4.56 0.63 -6.11
CA GLU A 343 5.25 -0.52 -6.70
C GLU A 343 6.53 -0.14 -7.45
N GLU A 344 7.45 -1.08 -7.54
CA GLU A 344 8.68 -0.89 -8.30
C GLU A 344 8.45 -1.08 -9.80
N VAL A 345 8.94 -0.15 -10.62
CA VAL A 345 9.02 -0.29 -12.07
C VAL A 345 10.47 -0.13 -12.53
N THR A 346 10.77 -0.60 -13.73
CA THR A 346 12.12 -0.49 -14.31
C THR A 346 12.12 0.19 -15.67
N PHE A 347 13.24 0.83 -16.01
CA PHE A 347 13.51 1.34 -17.35
C PHE A 347 15.03 1.40 -17.60
N THR A 348 15.43 1.40 -18.87
CA THR A 348 16.84 1.57 -19.27
C THR A 348 16.98 2.87 -20.04
N THR A 349 17.94 3.72 -19.66
CA THR A 349 18.25 4.95 -20.39
C THR A 349 18.75 4.68 -21.81
N LEU A 350 18.62 5.67 -22.68
CA LEU A 350 19.21 5.56 -24.01
C LEU A 350 20.73 5.46 -23.91
N THR A 351 21.37 4.77 -24.84
CA THR A 351 22.84 4.66 -24.95
C THR A 351 23.42 5.82 -25.74
N THR A 352 24.63 6.26 -25.38
CA THR A 352 25.40 7.20 -26.21
C THR A 352 25.58 6.61 -27.60
N PRO A 353 25.30 7.37 -28.68
CA PRO A 353 25.49 6.85 -30.01
C PRO A 353 26.95 6.45 -30.28
N ALA A 354 27.16 5.32 -30.93
CA ALA A 354 28.47 5.01 -31.49
C ALA A 354 28.70 5.78 -32.78
N ILE A 355 29.84 6.48 -32.85
CA ILE A 355 30.26 7.20 -34.04
C ILE A 355 30.91 6.22 -35.01
N VAL A 356 30.38 6.16 -36.22
CA VAL A 356 31.00 5.51 -37.37
C VAL A 356 31.69 6.60 -38.19
N ASP A 357 33.01 6.67 -38.09
CA ASP A 357 33.78 7.73 -38.75
C ASP A 357 34.32 7.30 -40.11
N TRP A 358 33.62 7.74 -41.15
CA TRP A 358 33.94 7.44 -42.54
C TRP A 358 35.21 8.12 -43.06
N ASN A 359 35.78 9.07 -42.31
CA ASN A 359 37.08 9.65 -42.66
C ASN A 359 38.26 8.72 -42.33
N ILE A 360 38.05 7.76 -41.43
CA ILE A 360 39.08 6.79 -41.04
C ILE A 360 39.21 5.71 -42.11
N SER A 361 38.08 5.21 -42.61
CA SER A 361 38.03 4.15 -43.62
C SER A 361 36.63 4.09 -44.22
N ASN A 362 36.55 3.74 -45.51
CA ASN A 362 35.31 3.45 -46.20
C ASN A 362 34.67 2.12 -45.75
N VAL A 363 35.38 1.31 -44.98
CA VAL A 363 34.87 0.12 -44.30
C VAL A 363 35.01 0.31 -42.81
N GLN A 364 33.88 0.25 -42.09
CA GLN A 364 33.83 0.36 -40.64
C GLN A 364 33.19 -0.89 -40.06
N GLU A 365 33.63 -1.28 -38.88
CA GLU A 365 33.12 -2.45 -38.17
C GLU A 365 32.79 -2.08 -36.72
N ILE A 366 31.68 -2.61 -36.20
CA ILE A 366 31.33 -2.47 -34.80
C ILE A 366 30.81 -3.78 -34.21
N THR A 367 31.22 -4.10 -32.99
CA THR A 367 30.61 -5.17 -32.19
C THR A 367 29.68 -4.57 -31.14
N LEU A 368 28.41 -4.98 -31.13
CA LEU A 368 27.37 -4.52 -30.21
C LEU A 368 27.47 -5.24 -28.87
N SER A 369 27.96 -4.56 -27.83
CA SER A 369 27.90 -5.04 -26.45
C SER A 369 26.52 -4.86 -25.81
N GLU A 370 25.78 -3.86 -26.29
CA GLU A 370 24.46 -3.41 -25.83
C GLU A 370 23.64 -2.88 -27.02
N ASN A 371 22.35 -2.57 -26.79
CA ASN A 371 21.53 -1.89 -27.80
C ASN A 371 22.11 -0.50 -28.04
N ARG A 372 22.30 -0.06 -29.28
CA ARG A 372 23.09 1.15 -29.55
C ARG A 372 22.50 2.05 -30.61
N ALA A 373 22.40 3.35 -30.31
CA ALA A 373 22.20 4.36 -31.34
C ALA A 373 23.49 4.54 -32.16
N LEU A 374 23.37 4.91 -33.44
CA LEU A 374 24.51 5.17 -34.32
C LEU A 374 24.50 6.62 -34.77
N THR A 375 25.68 7.17 -35.03
CA THR A 375 25.89 8.43 -35.75
C THR A 375 26.98 8.25 -36.78
N PHE A 376 26.78 8.78 -37.98
CA PHE A 376 27.75 8.71 -39.05
C PHE A 376 28.41 10.08 -39.21
N THR A 377 29.74 10.13 -39.41
CA THR A 377 30.38 11.39 -39.83
C THR A 377 30.05 11.68 -41.30
N ASN A 378 30.26 12.90 -41.80
CA ASN A 378 30.03 13.18 -43.21
C ASN A 378 31.09 12.49 -44.07
N GLY A 379 30.64 11.76 -45.08
CA GLY A 379 31.50 11.17 -46.09
C GLY A 379 31.85 12.18 -47.18
N LYS A 380 32.72 11.76 -48.10
CA LYS A 380 32.89 12.43 -49.39
C LYS A 380 31.65 12.16 -50.26
N SER A 381 31.10 13.19 -50.89
CA SER A 381 29.99 13.06 -51.86
C SER A 381 30.40 12.11 -52.99
N GLY A 382 29.50 11.18 -53.34
CA GLY A 382 29.73 10.07 -54.26
C GLY A 382 30.54 8.90 -53.65
N GLY A 383 30.94 8.99 -52.39
CA GLY A 383 31.70 7.94 -51.70
C GLY A 383 30.87 6.69 -51.43
N LEU A 384 31.51 5.53 -51.54
CA LEU A 384 30.96 4.21 -51.23
C LEU A 384 31.46 3.73 -49.88
N TYR A 385 30.54 3.35 -49.01
CA TYR A 385 30.81 2.96 -47.63
C TYR A 385 30.24 1.58 -47.32
N THR A 386 30.96 0.79 -46.52
CA THR A 386 30.53 -0.52 -46.04
C THR A 386 30.57 -0.52 -44.52
N PHE A 387 29.45 -0.82 -43.88
CA PHE A 387 29.33 -0.96 -42.44
C PHE A 387 29.09 -2.42 -42.06
N ILE A 388 29.92 -2.94 -41.17
CA ILE A 388 29.83 -4.30 -40.63
C ILE A 388 29.37 -4.21 -39.18
N ILE A 389 28.20 -4.76 -38.87
CA ILE A 389 27.65 -4.79 -37.51
C ILE A 389 27.72 -6.23 -37.00
N LYS A 390 28.37 -6.44 -35.86
CA LYS A 390 28.50 -7.74 -35.21
C LYS A 390 27.73 -7.79 -33.91
N GLN A 391 27.01 -8.87 -33.67
CA GLN A 391 26.48 -9.21 -32.35
C GLN A 391 27.62 -9.65 -31.42
N ASN A 392 27.47 -9.42 -30.11
CA ASN A 392 28.36 -10.04 -29.13
C ASN A 392 28.05 -11.54 -28.97
N SER A 393 28.74 -12.18 -28.02
CA SER A 393 28.56 -13.60 -27.67
C SER A 393 27.17 -13.96 -27.13
N LEU A 394 26.30 -12.99 -26.82
CA LEU A 394 24.94 -13.22 -26.36
C LEU A 394 23.90 -13.05 -27.46
N GLY A 395 24.14 -12.15 -28.43
CA GLY A 395 23.16 -11.80 -29.45
C GLY A 395 22.03 -10.88 -28.95
N GLY A 396 21.05 -10.66 -29.81
CA GLY A 396 19.82 -9.92 -29.50
C GLY A 396 19.97 -8.41 -29.33
N ARG A 397 21.09 -7.81 -29.76
CA ARG A 397 21.27 -6.36 -29.70
C ARG A 397 20.66 -5.67 -30.91
N THR A 398 20.02 -4.54 -30.66
CA THR A 398 19.40 -3.71 -31.70
C THR A 398 20.19 -2.42 -31.90
N VAL A 399 20.00 -1.80 -33.07
CA VAL A 399 20.55 -0.47 -33.35
C VAL A 399 19.44 0.53 -33.67
N THR A 400 19.67 1.78 -33.27
CA THR A 400 18.88 2.93 -33.75
C THR A 400 19.71 3.64 -34.80
N TRP A 401 19.20 3.69 -36.03
CA TRP A 401 19.90 4.27 -37.17
C TRP A 401 19.91 5.80 -37.16
N PRO A 402 20.95 6.45 -37.71
CA PRO A 402 20.99 7.90 -37.89
C PRO A 402 19.85 8.39 -38.82
N PRO A 403 19.25 9.56 -38.57
CA PRO A 403 18.12 10.07 -39.36
C PRO A 403 18.49 10.45 -40.81
N ASP A 404 19.77 10.67 -41.08
CA ASP A 404 20.37 10.93 -42.39
C ASP A 404 20.62 9.65 -43.21
N VAL A 405 20.41 8.45 -42.63
CA VAL A 405 20.36 7.20 -43.39
C VAL A 405 18.99 7.04 -44.03
N LYS A 406 18.97 6.81 -45.35
CA LYS A 406 17.77 6.59 -46.16
C LYS A 406 17.79 5.19 -46.75
N TRP A 407 16.77 4.42 -46.37
CA TRP A 407 16.59 3.05 -46.82
C TRP A 407 15.87 2.99 -48.16
N SER A 408 16.24 2.01 -48.97
CA SER A 408 15.58 1.75 -50.24
C SER A 408 14.20 1.10 -50.04
N GLY A 409 13.38 1.05 -51.09
CA GLY A 409 12.07 0.39 -51.04
C GLY A 409 11.05 1.07 -50.11
N THR A 410 10.60 0.37 -49.07
CA THR A 410 9.56 0.83 -48.13
C THR A 410 10.05 1.89 -47.14
N GLY A 411 11.35 2.23 -47.17
CA GLY A 411 11.96 3.20 -46.26
C GLY A 411 12.23 2.67 -44.85
N ALA A 412 11.96 1.39 -44.60
CA ALA A 412 12.26 0.73 -43.33
C ALA A 412 13.71 0.20 -43.30
N ALA A 413 14.33 0.27 -42.13
CA ALA A 413 15.66 -0.29 -41.92
C ALA A 413 15.66 -1.83 -42.07
N PRO A 414 16.75 -2.44 -42.56
CA PRO A 414 16.88 -3.89 -42.63
C PRO A 414 16.87 -4.50 -41.23
N ALA A 415 16.26 -5.68 -41.12
CA ALA A 415 16.30 -6.46 -39.88
C ALA A 415 17.70 -7.07 -39.70
N LEU A 416 18.38 -6.69 -38.61
CA LEU A 416 19.69 -7.24 -38.25
C LEU A 416 19.58 -8.67 -37.72
N SER A 417 20.61 -9.47 -37.96
CA SER A 417 20.78 -10.79 -37.37
C SER A 417 20.91 -10.67 -35.85
N ILE A 418 20.13 -11.48 -35.11
CA ILE A 418 20.08 -11.46 -33.63
C ILE A 418 20.84 -12.61 -32.98
N ALA A 419 21.39 -13.55 -33.76
CA ALA A 419 22.15 -14.68 -33.21
C ALA A 419 23.49 -14.22 -32.62
N ALA A 420 23.98 -14.93 -31.60
CA ALA A 420 25.28 -14.65 -31.00
C ALA A 420 26.39 -14.68 -32.06
N ASN A 421 27.26 -13.67 -32.04
CA ASN A 421 28.38 -13.46 -32.98
C ASN A 421 28.01 -13.29 -34.46
N ALA A 422 26.72 -13.22 -34.82
CA ALA A 422 26.30 -12.97 -36.19
C ALA A 422 26.76 -11.60 -36.67
N ALA A 423 26.97 -11.45 -37.97
CA ALA A 423 27.39 -10.20 -38.59
C ALA A 423 26.48 -9.82 -39.77
N ASP A 424 26.13 -8.54 -39.85
CA ASP A 424 25.39 -7.96 -40.96
C ASP A 424 26.24 -6.91 -41.68
N ILE A 425 26.28 -6.96 -43.01
CA ILE A 425 27.02 -6.03 -43.85
C ILE A 425 26.04 -5.17 -44.65
N ILE A 426 26.15 -3.86 -44.45
CA ILE A 426 25.27 -2.86 -45.07
C ILE A 426 26.13 -1.88 -45.84
N LYS A 427 25.68 -1.49 -47.03
CA LYS A 427 26.43 -0.60 -47.94
C LYS A 427 25.67 0.68 -48.19
N PHE A 428 26.41 1.78 -48.27
CA PHE A 428 25.86 3.11 -48.48
C PHE A 428 26.59 3.88 -49.59
N VAL A 429 25.88 4.79 -50.24
CA VAL A 429 26.44 5.90 -51.02
C VAL A 429 26.13 7.19 -50.26
N TYR A 430 27.12 8.06 -50.06
CA TYR A 430 26.87 9.38 -49.50
C TYR A 430 26.66 10.40 -50.63
N ASP A 431 25.49 11.05 -50.68
CA ASP A 431 25.16 12.00 -51.75
C ASP A 431 25.70 13.42 -51.49
N GLY A 432 26.26 13.67 -50.31
CA GLY A 432 26.67 15.00 -49.84
C GLY A 432 25.80 15.53 -48.69
N THR A 433 24.67 14.87 -48.40
CA THR A 433 23.74 15.21 -47.31
C THR A 433 23.22 13.98 -46.57
N ASN A 434 22.92 12.89 -47.29
CA ASN A 434 22.34 11.66 -46.75
C ASN A 434 23.19 10.44 -47.13
N TYR A 435 23.07 9.39 -46.31
CA TYR A 435 23.55 8.05 -46.63
C TYR A 435 22.43 7.24 -47.25
N LEU A 436 22.53 6.96 -48.55
CA LEU A 436 21.55 6.18 -49.30
C LEU A 436 21.97 4.72 -49.29
N GLU A 437 21.08 3.81 -48.90
CA GLU A 437 21.33 2.37 -49.01
C GLU A 437 21.69 1.99 -50.46
N ASN A 438 22.78 1.25 -50.62
CA ASN A 438 23.30 0.81 -51.92
C ASN A 438 23.45 -0.71 -52.00
N GLY A 439 22.35 -1.39 -52.29
CA GLY A 439 22.27 -2.85 -52.45
C GLY A 439 21.57 -3.56 -51.28
N THR A 440 21.45 -4.88 -51.36
CA THR A 440 20.82 -5.70 -50.31
C THR A 440 21.78 -5.94 -49.14
N THR A 441 21.26 -5.92 -47.91
CA THR A 441 22.02 -6.31 -46.71
C THR A 441 22.50 -7.77 -46.81
N PHE A 442 23.77 -8.04 -46.48
CA PHE A 442 24.33 -9.39 -46.48
C PHE A 442 24.49 -9.88 -45.04
N ASN A 443 23.85 -10.99 -44.71
CA ASN A 443 23.92 -11.60 -43.39
C ASN A 443 24.97 -12.73 -43.41
N ILE A 444 25.86 -12.72 -42.43
CA ILE A 444 26.87 -13.75 -42.21
C ILE A 444 26.56 -14.41 -40.86
N HIS A 445 26.27 -15.71 -40.92
CA HIS A 445 25.95 -16.53 -39.76
C HIS A 445 27.18 -17.27 -39.22
#